data_AF-A0A401P1A0-F1
#
_entry.id   AF-A0A401P1A0-F1
#
_cell.length_a   1.000
_cell.length_b   1.000
_cell.length_c   1.000
_cell.angle_alpha   90.00
_cell.angle_beta   90.00
_cell.angle_gamma   90.00
#
_symmetry.space_group_name_H-M   'P 1'
#
loop_
_entity.id
_entity.type
_entity.pdbx_description
1 polymer ?
#
loop_
_entity_poly.entity_id
_entity_poly.type
_entity_poly.pdbx_seq_one_letter_code
_entity_poly.pdbx_strand_id
1 'polypeptide(L)'
;MGRKKKSLHDYAAEFCDLSVKRHIVEQKEGGERDLVEILYCKSCEIPMSARRDRILEHLASARHYRNKRLEKHTSARLHATTLLMSPPVDFTAGQYENADLMGSRIGLALFGVCSGNRALFKSIEEESGCSLLYIVEDCIQDLECSFSTDVLASTRVLRGQDADIVLNDQRVSGIIICSLAEEGSEIVLDALRAGKGVFCEKLLSLDKQMAESCFDEAARCGQPLVCGLYKRFDPAVQFLHKKVRNKALGRIHRIVSVNRTYPSLSLSYIKKTGGIFYDGVVHDLDTVCWLLGENAPDTIFSLGHAFCQEIAALKDADTVSVSMKFASGAIVTLDVSQHCTRSSDQRLEVHGSEGTLRMDNRNALGITEQGTPRPVCSHLHRDRYKDAYRDLLKHFLKTLKGKEEPFITKENFLWTIQVAAAAEQSWRNGSAVDLRNEALDGTVIKTEVP
;
A
#
# COMPACT_ATOMS: atom_id res chain seq x y z
N MET A 1 -3.23 33.71 43.83
CA MET A 1 -3.98 32.45 43.63
C MET A 1 -3.02 31.38 43.16
N GLY A 2 -2.65 30.42 44.02
CA GLY A 2 -1.69 29.36 43.67
C GLY A 2 -2.29 28.39 42.66
N ARG A 3 -1.70 28.29 41.46
CA ARG A 3 -2.09 27.28 40.46
C ARG A 3 -1.80 25.89 41.04
N LYS A 4 -2.84 25.04 41.19
CA LYS A 4 -2.66 23.61 41.47
C LYS A 4 -1.71 23.02 40.42
N LYS A 5 -0.67 22.33 40.88
CA LYS A 5 0.31 21.66 40.02
C LYS A 5 -0.41 20.48 39.34
N LYS A 6 -0.52 20.50 38.01
CA LYS A 6 -1.15 19.42 37.23
C LYS A 6 -0.30 18.14 37.34
N SER A 7 -0.96 17.00 37.50
CA SER A 7 -0.34 15.67 37.48
C SER A 7 -0.04 15.22 36.04
N LEU A 8 0.76 14.16 35.87
CA LEU A 8 1.03 13.57 34.54
C LEU A 8 -0.27 13.08 33.88
N HIS A 9 -1.19 12.54 34.66
CA HIS A 9 -2.50 12.10 34.18
C HIS A 9 -3.39 13.27 33.75
N ASP A 10 -3.29 14.43 34.40
CA ASP A 10 -4.00 15.64 33.94
C ASP A 10 -3.49 16.11 32.58
N TYR A 11 -2.17 16.01 32.33
CA TYR A 11 -1.60 16.31 31.02
C TYR A 11 -1.98 15.27 29.96
N ALA A 12 -2.03 13.98 30.31
CA ALA A 12 -2.47 12.92 29.40
C ALA A 12 -3.98 13.01 29.06
N ALA A 13 -4.80 13.53 29.97
CA ALA A 13 -6.21 13.81 29.71
C ALA A 13 -6.42 15.08 28.86
N GLU A 14 -5.56 16.09 29.04
CA GLU A 14 -5.63 17.35 28.30
C GLU A 14 -5.11 17.22 26.86
N PHE A 15 -4.13 16.36 26.62
CA PHE A 15 -3.53 16.13 25.30
C PHE A 15 -3.74 14.68 24.84
N CYS A 16 -4.61 14.48 23.85
CA CYS A 16 -4.95 13.14 23.33
C CYS A 16 -3.74 12.34 22.85
N ASP A 17 -2.68 13.01 22.42
CA ASP A 17 -1.44 12.40 21.93
C ASP A 17 -0.48 11.97 23.04
N LEU A 18 -0.83 12.14 24.32
CA LEU A 18 0.02 11.76 25.45
C LEU A 18 -0.55 10.58 26.23
N SER A 19 0.34 9.77 26.82
CA SER A 19 0.03 8.66 27.71
C SER A 19 1.04 8.56 28.83
N VAL A 20 0.64 8.11 30.02
CA VAL A 20 1.57 7.82 31.12
C VAL A 20 2.00 6.35 31.02
N LYS A 21 3.31 6.09 30.99
CA LYS A 21 3.86 4.72 31.09
C LYS A 21 4.60 4.56 32.42
N ARG A 22 4.53 3.35 32.98
CA ARG A 22 5.19 2.94 34.22
C ARG A 22 6.47 2.19 33.88
N HIS A 23 7.58 2.62 34.46
CA HIS A 23 8.88 1.98 34.30
C HIS A 23 9.36 1.47 35.65
N ILE A 24 9.90 0.24 35.65
CA ILE A 24 10.57 -0.33 36.83
C ILE A 24 12.03 0.06 36.73
N VAL A 25 12.54 0.79 37.72
CA VAL A 25 13.95 1.17 37.79
C VAL A 25 14.60 0.38 38.92
N GLU A 26 15.62 -0.41 38.60
CA GLU A 26 16.45 -1.08 39.62
C GLU A 26 17.51 -0.10 40.13
N GLN A 27 17.52 0.14 41.45
CA GLN A 27 18.59 0.92 42.05
C GLN A 27 19.89 0.11 42.10
N LYS A 28 21.01 0.75 41.72
CA LYS A 28 22.31 0.07 41.58
C LYS A 28 22.92 -0.44 42.88
N GLU A 29 22.39 -0.08 44.04
CA GLU A 29 22.85 -0.60 45.33
C GLU A 29 21.62 -0.90 46.21
N GLY A 30 21.28 -2.18 46.34
CA GLY A 30 20.30 -2.65 47.32
C GLY A 30 18.88 -2.88 46.80
N GLY A 31 18.69 -3.70 45.75
CA GLY A 31 17.56 -4.65 45.59
C GLY A 31 16.09 -4.19 45.62
N GLU A 32 15.77 -2.93 45.90
CA GLU A 32 14.40 -2.41 45.84
C GLU A 32 14.06 -1.89 44.43
N ARG A 33 12.89 -2.30 43.93
CA ARG A 33 12.37 -1.93 42.61
C ARG A 33 11.40 -0.76 42.77
N ASP A 34 11.77 0.41 42.26
CA ASP A 34 10.89 1.58 42.25
C ASP A 34 10.10 1.67 40.94
N LEU A 35 8.82 2.02 41.06
CA LEU A 35 7.90 2.25 39.94
C LEU A 35 7.84 3.76 39.64
N VAL A 36 8.36 4.16 38.49
CA VAL A 36 8.38 5.57 38.05
C VAL A 36 7.39 5.76 36.90
N GLU A 37 6.48 6.72 37.05
CA GLU A 37 5.56 7.13 35.99
C GLU A 37 6.16 8.27 35.16
N ILE A 38 6.15 8.11 33.84
CA ILE A 38 6.67 9.09 32.89
C ILE A 38 5.58 9.37 31.85
N LEU A 39 5.41 10.64 31.49
CA LEU A 39 4.51 11.08 30.43
C LEU A 39 5.20 10.88 29.08
N TYR A 40 4.53 10.26 28.12
CA TYR A 40 5.05 9.94 26.78
C TYR A 40 4.15 10.51 25.70
N CYS A 41 4.74 10.85 24.56
CA CYS A 41 4.01 11.08 23.32
C CYS A 41 3.70 9.73 22.64
N LYS A 42 2.42 9.44 22.37
CA LYS A 42 1.93 8.19 21.76
C LYS A 42 2.50 7.96 20.36
N SER A 43 2.74 9.02 19.60
CA SER A 43 3.15 8.93 18.19
C SER A 43 4.64 8.65 18.00
N CYS A 44 5.50 9.10 18.92
CA CYS A 44 6.96 8.96 18.80
C CYS A 44 7.62 8.23 19.97
N GLU A 45 6.87 7.87 21.01
CA GLU A 45 7.34 7.19 22.23
C GLU A 45 8.44 7.93 23.01
N ILE A 46 8.57 9.25 22.81
CA ILE A 46 9.54 10.10 23.53
C ILE A 46 8.97 10.53 24.89
N PRO A 47 9.77 10.49 25.97
CA PRO A 47 9.37 11.01 27.27
C PRO A 47 9.22 12.53 27.24
N MET A 48 8.10 13.03 27.75
CA MET A 48 7.67 14.41 27.71
C MET A 48 7.82 15.06 29.09
N SER A 49 8.33 16.30 29.10
CA SER A 49 8.29 17.13 30.30
C SER A 49 6.85 17.51 30.62
N ALA A 50 6.47 17.45 31.91
CA ALA A 50 5.18 17.90 32.41
C ALA A 50 5.09 19.44 32.45
N ARG A 51 5.29 20.08 31.30
CA ARG A 51 5.21 21.53 31.09
C ARG A 51 4.47 21.81 29.79
N ARG A 52 3.38 22.57 29.89
CA ARG A 52 2.41 22.76 28.80
C ARG A 52 3.04 23.42 27.55
N ASP A 53 3.91 24.39 27.75
CA ASP A 53 4.67 25.07 26.69
C ASP A 53 5.56 24.10 25.90
N ARG A 54 6.29 23.22 26.60
CA ARG A 54 7.12 22.19 25.95
C ARG A 54 6.32 21.13 25.22
N ILE A 55 5.17 20.75 25.77
CA ILE A 55 4.24 19.83 25.11
C ILE A 55 3.70 20.47 23.83
N LEU A 56 3.22 21.70 23.89
CA LEU A 56 2.70 22.41 22.72
C LEU A 56 3.78 22.68 21.66
N GLU A 57 4.99 23.05 22.07
CA GLU A 57 6.14 23.20 21.16
C GLU A 57 6.45 21.88 20.44
N HIS A 58 6.44 20.75 21.16
CA HIS A 58 6.71 19.43 20.60
C HIS A 58 5.62 18.96 19.63
N LEU A 59 4.34 19.17 19.98
CA LEU A 59 3.21 18.78 19.13
C LEU A 59 3.07 19.68 17.90
N ALA A 60 3.28 20.99 18.06
CA ALA A 60 3.12 21.96 16.96
C ALA A 60 4.29 21.95 15.95
N SER A 61 5.50 21.57 16.38
CA SER A 61 6.70 21.64 15.52
C SER A 61 6.89 20.46 14.56
N ALA A 62 6.01 19.45 14.59
CA ALA A 62 6.19 18.17 13.88
C ALA A 62 7.55 17.48 14.13
N ARG A 63 8.33 17.91 15.15
CA ARG A 63 9.66 17.36 15.51
C ARG A 63 9.61 15.88 15.88
N HIS A 64 8.44 15.38 16.30
CA HIS A 64 8.20 13.97 16.59
C HIS A 64 8.42 13.05 15.36
N TYR A 65 8.24 13.55 14.13
CA TYR A 65 8.60 12.80 12.92
C TYR A 65 10.10 12.79 12.63
N ARG A 66 10.86 13.83 13.06
CA ARG A 66 12.31 13.96 12.76
C ARG A 66 13.19 13.21 13.77
N ASN A 67 12.81 13.14 15.05
CA ASN A 67 13.67 12.59 16.11
C ASN A 67 13.75 11.05 16.17
N LYS A 68 12.84 10.32 15.50
CA LYS A 68 12.92 8.85 15.35
C LYS A 68 14.20 8.37 14.63
N ARG A 69 14.95 9.30 14.01
CA ARG A 69 16.25 9.03 13.37
C ARG A 69 17.45 9.04 14.32
N LEU A 70 17.38 9.73 15.47
CA LEU A 70 18.55 9.96 16.34
C LEU A 70 18.73 8.90 17.44
N GLU A 71 17.67 8.32 17.98
CA GLU A 71 17.79 7.21 18.95
C GLU A 71 18.20 5.87 18.29
N LYS A 72 18.08 5.75 16.96
CA LYS A 72 18.52 4.56 16.20
C LYS A 72 20.03 4.29 16.29
N HIS A 73 20.85 5.27 16.68
CA HIS A 73 22.32 5.07 16.75
C HIS A 73 22.83 4.57 18.11
N THR A 74 22.11 4.77 19.21
CA THR A 74 22.60 4.46 20.56
C THR A 74 22.10 3.13 21.12
N SER A 75 20.87 2.71 20.82
CA SER A 75 20.35 1.39 21.24
C SER A 75 20.80 0.22 20.35
N ALA A 76 21.31 0.49 19.14
CA ALA A 76 21.73 -0.52 18.18
C ALA A 76 22.92 -1.38 18.66
N ARG A 77 23.70 -0.94 19.66
CA ARG A 77 24.85 -1.70 20.18
C ARG A 77 24.52 -2.74 21.24
N LEU A 78 23.34 -2.70 21.87
CA LEU A 78 23.02 -3.54 23.03
C LEU A 78 22.06 -4.69 22.74
N HIS A 79 21.38 -4.73 21.58
CA HIS A 79 20.41 -5.78 21.24
C HIS A 79 20.80 -6.64 20.02
N ALA A 80 21.76 -6.19 19.20
CA ALA A 80 22.24 -6.96 18.05
C ALA A 80 22.95 -8.28 18.46
N THR A 81 23.44 -8.37 19.70
CA THR A 81 24.20 -9.53 20.19
C THR A 81 23.31 -10.72 20.58
N THR A 82 22.02 -10.51 20.87
CA THR A 82 21.15 -11.58 21.40
C THR A 82 20.46 -12.39 20.30
N LEU A 83 20.23 -11.82 19.12
CA LEU A 83 19.54 -12.48 18.00
C LEU A 83 20.47 -13.26 17.05
N LEU A 84 21.79 -13.06 17.14
CA LEU A 84 22.78 -13.72 16.28
C LEU A 84 23.29 -15.07 16.83
N MET A 85 22.78 -15.54 17.99
CA MET A 85 23.32 -16.74 18.67
C MET A 85 22.31 -17.86 18.93
N SER A 86 21.17 -17.91 18.24
CA SER A 86 20.33 -19.10 18.28
C SER A 86 20.86 -20.15 17.28
N PRO A 87 21.23 -21.37 17.70
CA PRO A 87 21.66 -22.41 16.78
C PRO A 87 20.48 -22.86 15.90
N PRO A 88 20.74 -23.44 14.71
CA PRO A 88 19.68 -23.99 13.86
C PRO A 88 18.96 -25.10 14.64
N VAL A 89 17.64 -24.96 14.78
CA VAL A 89 16.81 -26.06 15.28
C VAL A 89 16.60 -27.00 14.09
N ASP A 90 17.38 -28.08 14.05
CA ASP A 90 17.14 -29.22 13.16
C ASP A 90 15.79 -29.85 13.52
N PHE A 91 14.79 -29.65 12.67
CA PHE A 91 13.58 -30.47 12.71
C PHE A 91 13.85 -31.76 11.94
N THR A 92 14.17 -32.82 12.68
CA THR A 92 14.19 -34.17 12.16
C THR A 92 12.81 -34.55 11.61
N ALA A 93 12.81 -35.15 10.43
CA ALA A 93 11.65 -35.73 9.79
C ALA A 93 10.98 -36.75 10.74
N GLY A 94 9.78 -36.41 11.24
CA GLY A 94 9.05 -37.25 12.17
C GLY A 94 7.56 -36.91 12.21
N GLN A 95 6.78 -37.75 11.52
CA GLN A 95 5.36 -38.01 11.73
C GLN A 95 4.35 -36.88 11.44
N TYR A 96 4.00 -36.74 10.15
CA TYR A 96 2.65 -36.36 9.75
C TYR A 96 1.95 -37.61 9.17
N GLU A 97 1.54 -38.51 10.05
CA GLU A 97 0.44 -39.43 9.75
C GLU A 97 -0.80 -38.93 10.49
N ASN A 98 -1.85 -38.67 9.72
CA ASN A 98 -3.19 -38.20 10.11
C ASN A 98 -3.40 -36.68 10.24
N ALA A 99 -3.61 -36.03 9.10
CA ALA A 99 -4.38 -34.78 9.01
C ALA A 99 -5.13 -34.66 7.67
N ASP A 100 -5.80 -35.74 7.24
CA ASP A 100 -6.89 -35.62 6.27
C ASP A 100 -8.17 -35.29 7.05
N LEU A 101 -8.64 -34.04 6.97
CA LEU A 101 -10.06 -33.56 7.13
C LEU A 101 -10.21 -32.04 7.48
N MET A 102 -9.20 -31.20 7.24
CA MET A 102 -9.34 -29.74 7.15
C MET A 102 -8.53 -29.27 5.94
N GLY A 103 -9.17 -28.61 4.97
CA GLY A 103 -8.53 -28.29 3.69
C GLY A 103 -7.13 -27.67 3.87
N SER A 104 -6.12 -28.29 3.26
CA SER A 104 -4.70 -27.90 3.39
C SER A 104 -4.52 -26.38 3.23
N ARG A 105 -3.91 -25.75 4.25
CA ARG A 105 -3.60 -24.31 4.23
C ARG A 105 -2.54 -24.06 3.16
N ILE A 106 -2.73 -23.01 2.36
CA ILE A 106 -1.74 -22.63 1.34
C ILE A 106 -0.52 -22.02 2.04
N GLY A 107 0.66 -22.57 1.80
CA GLY A 107 1.91 -21.95 2.25
C GLY A 107 2.27 -20.77 1.36
N LEU A 108 2.49 -19.61 1.96
CA LEU A 108 2.87 -18.38 1.29
C LEU A 108 4.23 -17.88 1.75
N ALA A 109 4.89 -17.13 0.89
CA ALA A 109 6.02 -16.27 1.25
C ALA A 109 5.76 -14.82 0.84
N LEU A 110 6.35 -13.88 1.57
CA LEU A 110 6.22 -12.44 1.32
C LEU A 110 7.60 -11.82 1.11
N PHE A 111 7.75 -11.03 0.05
CA PHE A 111 8.98 -10.31 -0.28
C PHE A 111 8.74 -8.79 -0.18
N GLY A 112 9.59 -8.07 0.56
CA GLY A 112 9.60 -6.61 0.60
C GLY A 112 8.51 -5.96 1.47
N VAL A 113 8.58 -6.16 2.78
CA VAL A 113 7.64 -5.60 3.77
C VAL A 113 7.64 -4.08 3.78
N CYS A 114 8.80 -3.45 3.62
CA CYS A 114 8.98 -2.00 3.76
C CYS A 114 8.07 -1.16 2.84
N SER A 115 7.70 -1.74 1.69
CA SER A 115 7.00 -1.07 0.61
C SER A 115 5.53 -1.51 0.47
N GLY A 116 5.12 -2.55 1.21
CA GLY A 116 3.81 -3.15 1.08
C GLY A 116 2.70 -2.40 1.83
N ASN A 117 1.48 -2.57 1.35
CA ASN A 117 0.32 -1.96 1.98
C ASN A 117 -0.05 -2.68 3.29
N ARG A 118 -0.12 -1.94 4.40
CA ARG A 118 -0.52 -2.49 5.71
C ARG A 118 -1.93 -3.13 5.74
N ALA A 119 -2.80 -2.80 4.80
CA ALA A 119 -4.10 -3.46 4.68
C ALA A 119 -3.96 -4.89 4.12
N LEU A 120 -2.98 -5.12 3.23
CA LEU A 120 -2.63 -6.45 2.76
C LEU A 120 -2.05 -7.31 3.88
N PHE A 121 -1.07 -6.79 4.64
CA PHE A 121 -0.47 -7.54 5.75
C PHE A 121 -1.52 -7.99 6.76
N LYS A 122 -2.41 -7.07 7.17
CA LYS A 122 -3.53 -7.40 8.04
C LYS A 122 -4.47 -8.45 7.42
N SER A 123 -4.68 -8.41 6.11
CA SER A 123 -5.50 -9.42 5.42
C SER A 123 -4.84 -10.79 5.44
N ILE A 124 -3.51 -10.87 5.33
CA ILE A 124 -2.74 -12.12 5.45
C ILE A 124 -2.86 -12.68 6.88
N GLU A 125 -2.72 -11.83 7.90
CA GLU A 125 -2.85 -12.26 9.31
C GLU A 125 -4.26 -12.78 9.63
N GLU A 126 -5.30 -12.15 9.08
CA GLU A 126 -6.70 -12.51 9.32
C GLU A 126 -7.18 -13.73 8.49
N GLU A 127 -6.43 -14.17 7.48
CA GLU A 127 -6.88 -15.19 6.53
C GLU A 127 -6.46 -16.62 6.94
N SER A 128 -7.44 -17.39 7.41
CA SER A 128 -7.25 -18.79 7.82
C SER A 128 -6.85 -19.74 6.68
N GLY A 129 -7.18 -19.40 5.43
CA GLY A 129 -6.94 -20.25 4.26
C GLY A 129 -5.47 -20.35 3.81
N CYS A 130 -4.58 -19.56 4.40
CA CYS A 130 -3.15 -19.57 4.13
C CYS A 130 -2.30 -19.54 5.42
N SER A 131 -1.03 -19.88 5.28
CA SER A 131 0.00 -19.75 6.30
C SER A 131 1.18 -18.98 5.70
N LEU A 132 1.60 -17.91 6.35
CA LEU A 132 2.83 -17.21 5.97
C LEU A 132 4.03 -18.00 6.53
N LEU A 133 4.77 -18.67 5.65
CA LEU A 133 5.91 -19.52 6.03
C LEU A 133 7.21 -18.72 6.09
N TYR A 134 7.36 -17.78 5.16
CA TYR A 134 8.58 -16.99 4.99
C TYR A 134 8.28 -15.51 4.78
N ILE A 135 9.15 -14.66 5.33
CA ILE A 135 9.27 -13.26 4.93
C ILE A 135 10.71 -13.01 4.50
N VAL A 136 10.89 -12.48 3.30
CA VAL A 136 12.19 -12.06 2.76
C VAL A 136 12.27 -10.54 2.82
N GLU A 137 13.13 -10.03 3.71
CA GLU A 137 13.28 -8.60 3.97
C GLU A 137 14.68 -8.29 4.50
N ASP A 138 15.36 -7.32 3.88
CA ASP A 138 16.70 -6.90 4.28
C ASP A 138 16.65 -5.86 5.41
N CYS A 139 15.56 -5.10 5.53
CA CYS A 139 15.35 -4.11 6.58
C CYS A 139 14.44 -4.64 7.71
N ILE A 140 15.05 -5.27 8.71
CA ILE A 140 14.34 -5.89 9.85
C ILE A 140 13.52 -4.87 10.69
N GLN A 141 13.90 -3.59 10.66
CA GLN A 141 13.26 -2.56 11.49
C GLN A 141 11.79 -2.30 11.12
N ASP A 142 11.40 -2.61 9.88
CA ASP A 142 10.05 -2.36 9.37
C ASP A 142 9.10 -3.55 9.54
N LEU A 143 9.63 -4.74 9.88
CA LEU A 143 8.87 -5.96 10.19
C LEU A 143 8.04 -5.83 11.46
N GLU A 144 8.65 -5.39 12.56
CA GLU A 144 7.99 -5.25 13.88
C GLU A 144 6.83 -4.24 13.86
N CYS A 145 6.88 -3.28 12.92
CA CYS A 145 5.81 -2.30 12.73
C CYS A 145 4.66 -2.80 11.83
N SER A 146 4.85 -3.92 11.14
CA SER A 146 4.00 -4.39 10.05
C SER A 146 3.24 -5.67 10.37
N PHE A 147 3.81 -6.54 11.21
CA PHE A 147 3.22 -7.79 11.66
C PHE A 147 3.18 -7.91 13.18
N SER A 148 2.23 -8.68 13.69
CA SER A 148 2.14 -9.06 15.11
C SER A 148 3.28 -10.00 15.52
N THR A 149 3.63 -9.99 16.80
CA THR A 149 4.67 -10.87 17.37
C THR A 149 4.39 -12.35 17.14
N ASP A 150 3.11 -12.74 17.14
CA ASP A 150 2.70 -14.13 16.97
C ASP A 150 2.95 -14.62 15.53
N VAL A 151 2.73 -13.75 14.54
CA VAL A 151 3.02 -14.03 13.14
C VAL A 151 4.53 -14.12 12.93
N LEU A 152 5.30 -13.19 13.50
CA LEU A 152 6.76 -13.23 13.41
C LEU A 152 7.37 -14.45 14.13
N ALA A 153 6.75 -14.92 15.22
CA ALA A 153 7.20 -16.14 15.91
C ALA A 153 6.94 -17.42 15.11
N SER A 154 5.93 -17.42 14.24
CA SER A 154 5.55 -18.57 13.41
C SER A 154 6.05 -18.49 11.96
N THR A 155 6.74 -17.41 11.60
CA THR A 155 7.24 -17.15 10.24
C THR A 155 8.76 -17.07 10.23
N ARG A 156 9.42 -17.73 9.28
CA ARG A 156 10.86 -17.63 9.13
C ARG A 156 11.24 -16.37 8.34
N VAL A 157 12.00 -15.46 8.97
CA VAL A 157 12.53 -14.27 8.30
C VAL A 157 13.88 -14.58 7.66
N LEU A 158 14.03 -14.22 6.39
CA LEU A 158 15.23 -14.40 5.56
C LEU A 158 15.65 -13.07 4.94
N ARG A 159 16.91 -12.99 4.52
CA ARG A 159 17.43 -11.88 3.71
C ARG A 159 17.32 -12.19 2.22
N GLY A 160 17.43 -11.17 1.38
CA GLY A 160 17.31 -11.32 -0.08
C GLY A 160 18.27 -12.36 -0.66
N GLN A 161 19.50 -12.42 -0.15
CA GLN A 161 20.52 -13.41 -0.55
C GLN A 161 20.11 -14.89 -0.31
N ASP A 162 19.15 -15.14 0.58
CA ASP A 162 18.68 -16.48 0.95
C ASP A 162 17.32 -16.80 0.32
N ALA A 163 16.87 -16.02 -0.67
CA ALA A 163 15.59 -16.18 -1.36
C ALA A 163 15.42 -17.58 -1.99
N ASP A 164 16.52 -18.21 -2.42
CA ASP A 164 16.52 -19.56 -2.99
C ASP A 164 15.94 -20.62 -2.03
N ILE A 165 16.06 -20.41 -0.71
CA ILE A 165 15.45 -21.30 0.29
C ILE A 165 13.92 -21.33 0.11
N VAL A 166 13.33 -20.16 -0.16
CA VAL A 166 11.89 -20.01 -0.36
C VAL A 166 11.46 -20.60 -1.70
N LEU A 167 12.22 -20.31 -2.75
CA LEU A 167 11.92 -20.79 -4.11
C LEU A 167 11.95 -22.33 -4.19
N ASN A 168 12.87 -22.97 -3.48
CA ASN A 168 13.02 -24.43 -3.50
C ASN A 168 12.10 -25.19 -2.51
N ASP A 169 11.46 -24.50 -1.55
CA ASP A 169 10.58 -25.16 -0.58
C ASP A 169 9.22 -25.54 -1.20
N GLN A 170 8.92 -26.84 -1.25
CA GLN A 170 7.68 -27.38 -1.80
C GLN A 170 6.42 -27.01 -1.00
N ARG A 171 6.58 -26.58 0.26
CA ARG A 171 5.46 -26.10 1.10
C ARG A 171 4.98 -24.72 0.68
N VAL A 172 5.82 -23.94 0.01
CA VAL A 172 5.45 -22.63 -0.54
C VAL A 172 4.73 -22.85 -1.86
N SER A 173 3.46 -22.47 -1.94
CA SER A 173 2.66 -22.55 -3.17
C SER A 173 2.54 -21.19 -3.87
N GLY A 174 2.64 -20.10 -3.12
CA GLY A 174 2.52 -18.75 -3.66
C GLY A 174 3.45 -17.74 -3.02
N ILE A 175 3.86 -16.75 -3.80
CA ILE A 175 4.76 -15.67 -3.38
C ILE A 175 4.05 -14.33 -3.57
N ILE A 176 4.01 -13.52 -2.52
CA ILE A 176 3.50 -12.16 -2.54
C ILE A 176 4.68 -11.20 -2.59
N ILE A 177 4.73 -10.37 -3.63
CA ILE A 177 5.80 -9.43 -3.89
C ILE A 177 5.28 -8.02 -3.63
N CYS A 178 5.77 -7.43 -2.55
CA CYS A 178 5.55 -6.04 -2.17
C CYS A 178 6.80 -5.17 -2.45
N SER A 179 7.90 -5.80 -2.89
CA SER A 179 9.11 -5.12 -3.38
C SER A 179 8.81 -4.22 -4.58
N LEU A 180 9.76 -3.34 -4.88
CA LEU A 180 9.62 -2.32 -5.92
C LEU A 180 9.70 -2.94 -7.32
N ALA A 181 9.20 -2.25 -8.33
CA ALA A 181 9.03 -2.80 -9.68
C ALA A 181 10.32 -3.36 -10.31
N GLU A 182 11.48 -2.70 -10.13
CA GLU A 182 12.77 -3.17 -10.68
C GLU A 182 13.21 -4.50 -10.03
N GLU A 183 13.40 -4.51 -8.71
CA GLU A 183 13.76 -5.72 -7.94
C GLU A 183 12.66 -6.81 -8.00
N GLY A 184 11.41 -6.38 -8.09
CA GLY A 184 10.23 -7.24 -8.07
C GLY A 184 10.09 -8.07 -9.34
N SER A 185 10.42 -7.52 -10.50
CA SER A 185 10.26 -8.21 -11.79
C SER A 185 11.13 -9.47 -11.91
N GLU A 186 12.38 -9.42 -11.42
CA GLU A 186 13.26 -10.60 -11.39
C GLU A 186 12.73 -11.66 -10.42
N ILE A 187 12.30 -11.25 -9.22
CA ILE A 187 11.69 -12.16 -8.23
C ILE A 187 10.40 -12.79 -8.78
N VAL A 188 9.60 -12.06 -9.56
CA VAL A 188 8.41 -12.60 -10.23
C VAL A 188 8.82 -13.74 -11.17
N LEU A 189 9.81 -13.50 -12.05
CA LEU A 189 10.26 -14.51 -13.02
C LEU A 189 10.82 -15.74 -12.31
N ASP A 190 11.65 -15.56 -11.29
CA ASP A 190 12.26 -16.68 -10.56
C ASP A 190 11.22 -17.49 -9.76
N ALA A 191 10.24 -16.81 -9.15
CA ALA A 191 9.11 -17.46 -8.50
C ALA A 191 8.27 -18.32 -9.47
N LEU A 192 7.93 -17.77 -10.64
CA LEU A 192 7.17 -18.48 -11.67
C LEU A 192 7.96 -19.68 -12.20
N ARG A 193 9.26 -19.53 -12.45
CA ARG A 193 10.17 -20.62 -12.87
C ARG A 193 10.30 -21.72 -11.83
N ALA A 194 10.26 -21.36 -10.55
CA ALA A 194 10.23 -22.30 -9.43
C ALA A 194 8.83 -22.97 -9.23
N GLY A 195 7.88 -22.72 -10.13
CA GLY A 195 6.54 -23.32 -10.08
C GLY A 195 5.65 -22.72 -8.99
N LYS A 196 5.89 -21.48 -8.58
CA LYS A 196 5.11 -20.76 -7.57
C LYS A 196 4.17 -19.78 -8.25
N GLY A 197 2.92 -19.68 -7.77
CA GLY A 197 2.04 -18.60 -8.18
C GLY A 197 2.46 -17.28 -7.56
N VAL A 198 2.24 -16.16 -8.24
CA VAL A 198 2.74 -14.85 -7.82
C VAL A 198 1.60 -13.85 -7.67
N PHE A 199 1.62 -13.11 -6.56
CA PHE A 199 0.82 -11.90 -6.38
C PHE A 199 1.76 -10.71 -6.22
N CYS A 200 1.83 -9.85 -7.24
CA CYS A 200 2.56 -8.60 -7.18
C CYS A 200 1.64 -7.49 -6.70
N GLU A 201 1.85 -6.96 -5.49
CA GLU A 201 1.03 -5.88 -4.91
C GLU A 201 1.21 -4.56 -5.66
N LYS A 202 2.39 -4.38 -6.25
CA LYS A 202 2.76 -3.19 -7.02
C LYS A 202 2.71 -3.46 -8.52
N LEU A 203 3.04 -2.44 -9.29
CA LEU A 203 3.26 -2.63 -10.73
C LEU A 203 4.42 -3.60 -10.91
N LEU A 204 4.21 -4.63 -11.73
CA LEU A 204 5.19 -5.65 -12.08
C LEU A 204 6.50 -5.04 -12.59
N SER A 205 6.38 -4.05 -13.47
CA SER A 205 7.50 -3.28 -13.98
C SER A 205 7.00 -1.92 -14.45
N LEU A 206 7.89 -0.93 -14.47
CA LEU A 206 7.68 0.33 -15.19
C LEU A 206 8.08 0.20 -16.67
N ASP A 207 8.64 -0.94 -17.07
CA ASP A 207 8.96 -1.27 -18.45
C ASP A 207 7.91 -2.23 -19.05
N LYS A 208 7.45 -1.90 -20.27
CA LYS A 208 6.40 -2.67 -20.95
C LYS A 208 6.86 -4.10 -21.24
N GLN A 209 8.07 -4.23 -21.77
CA GLN A 209 8.59 -5.50 -22.26
C GLN A 209 8.87 -6.45 -21.11
N MET A 210 9.38 -5.92 -20.00
CA MET A 210 9.57 -6.67 -18.77
C MET A 210 8.23 -7.12 -18.18
N ALA A 211 7.24 -6.23 -18.09
CA ALA A 211 5.90 -6.60 -17.63
C ALA A 211 5.28 -7.70 -18.51
N GLU A 212 5.39 -7.54 -19.84
CA GLU A 212 4.97 -8.54 -20.82
C GLU A 212 5.68 -9.89 -20.62
N SER A 213 7.00 -9.87 -20.42
CA SER A 213 7.81 -11.07 -20.16
C SER A 213 7.36 -11.79 -18.89
N CYS A 214 6.98 -11.08 -17.83
CA CYS A 214 6.43 -11.71 -16.61
C CYS A 214 5.11 -12.45 -16.89
N PHE A 215 4.21 -11.87 -17.69
CA PHE A 215 2.95 -12.54 -18.05
C PHE A 215 3.17 -13.75 -18.96
N ASP A 216 4.10 -13.62 -19.93
CA ASP A 216 4.43 -14.72 -20.84
C ASP A 216 5.07 -15.88 -20.08
N GLU A 217 5.93 -15.59 -19.11
CA GLU A 217 6.52 -16.59 -18.24
C GLU A 217 5.47 -17.26 -17.35
N ALA A 218 4.52 -16.50 -16.81
CA ALA A 218 3.43 -17.04 -16.00
C ALA A 218 2.58 -18.04 -16.82
N ALA A 219 2.24 -17.68 -18.06
CA ALA A 219 1.54 -18.56 -18.98
C ALA A 219 2.38 -19.79 -19.35
N ARG A 220 3.68 -19.63 -19.60
CA ARG A 220 4.61 -20.71 -19.94
C ARG A 220 4.75 -21.72 -18.80
N CYS A 221 4.83 -21.25 -17.56
CA CYS A 221 4.96 -22.10 -16.37
C CYS A 221 3.61 -22.66 -15.89
N GLY A 222 2.48 -22.20 -16.43
CA GLY A 222 1.15 -22.56 -15.96
C GLY A 222 0.88 -22.11 -14.52
N GLN A 223 1.49 -21.00 -14.10
CA GLN A 223 1.35 -20.44 -12.75
C GLN A 223 0.57 -19.12 -12.80
N PRO A 224 -0.31 -18.84 -11.81
CA PRO A 224 -1.06 -17.60 -11.79
C PRO A 224 -0.17 -16.40 -11.49
N LEU A 225 -0.38 -15.29 -12.19
CA LEU A 225 0.19 -13.98 -11.90
C LEU A 225 -0.94 -13.00 -11.61
N VAL A 226 -1.07 -12.59 -10.35
CA VAL A 226 -2.08 -11.64 -9.88
C VAL A 226 -1.43 -10.26 -9.66
N CYS A 227 -2.04 -9.21 -10.21
CA CYS A 227 -1.56 -7.83 -10.07
C CYS A 227 -2.38 -7.04 -9.05
N GLY A 228 -1.71 -6.16 -8.30
CA GLY A 228 -2.29 -5.39 -7.19
C GLY A 228 -3.09 -4.15 -7.59
N LEU A 229 -3.91 -4.21 -8.66
CA LEU A 229 -4.87 -3.16 -8.98
C LEU A 229 -6.11 -3.27 -8.07
N TYR A 230 -5.87 -3.07 -6.77
CA TYR A 230 -6.80 -3.37 -5.68
C TYR A 230 -8.14 -2.63 -5.79
N LYS A 231 -8.19 -1.46 -6.43
CA LYS A 231 -9.46 -0.71 -6.61
C LYS A 231 -10.51 -1.51 -7.37
N ARG A 232 -10.12 -2.42 -8.28
CA ARG A 232 -11.07 -3.34 -8.92
C ARG A 232 -11.74 -4.29 -7.93
N PHE A 233 -11.12 -4.59 -6.80
CA PHE A 233 -11.67 -5.47 -5.75
C PHE A 233 -12.46 -4.70 -4.70
N ASP A 234 -12.56 -3.38 -4.80
CA ASP A 234 -13.39 -2.60 -3.89
C ASP A 234 -14.89 -2.89 -4.11
N PRO A 235 -15.66 -3.24 -3.06
CA PRO A 235 -17.07 -3.56 -3.21
C PRO A 235 -17.92 -2.44 -3.84
N ALA A 236 -17.57 -1.16 -3.60
CA ALA A 236 -18.31 -0.04 -4.18
C ALA A 236 -17.97 0.14 -5.67
N VAL A 237 -16.70 -0.02 -6.05
CA VAL A 237 -16.28 0.01 -7.47
C VAL A 237 -16.86 -1.18 -8.23
N GLN A 238 -16.87 -2.39 -7.64
CA GLN A 238 -17.53 -3.57 -8.20
C GLN A 238 -19.03 -3.34 -8.45
N PHE A 239 -19.71 -2.69 -7.51
CA PHE A 239 -21.12 -2.31 -7.67
C PHE A 239 -21.32 -1.32 -8.82
N LEU A 240 -20.49 -0.27 -8.90
CA LEU A 240 -20.51 0.70 -10.00
C LEU A 240 -20.28 0.02 -11.34
N HIS A 241 -19.25 -0.82 -11.45
CA HIS A 241 -18.94 -1.60 -12.64
C HIS A 241 -20.15 -2.42 -13.08
N LYS A 242 -20.77 -3.19 -12.18
CA LYS A 242 -21.97 -3.98 -12.50
C LYS A 242 -23.11 -3.10 -13.03
N LYS A 243 -23.33 -1.92 -12.46
CA LYS A 243 -24.39 -0.99 -12.91
C LYS A 243 -24.09 -0.39 -14.28
N VAL A 244 -22.84 0.01 -14.52
CA VAL A 244 -22.38 0.55 -15.81
C VAL A 244 -22.48 -0.53 -16.90
N ARG A 245 -21.94 -1.73 -16.65
CA ARG A 245 -21.95 -2.83 -17.63
C ARG A 245 -23.36 -3.33 -17.94
N ASN A 246 -24.28 -3.30 -16.98
CA ASN A 246 -25.69 -3.63 -17.20
C ASN A 246 -26.49 -2.46 -17.80
N LYS A 247 -25.83 -1.38 -18.25
CA LYS A 247 -26.43 -0.18 -18.84
C LYS A 247 -27.48 0.50 -17.96
N ALA A 248 -27.40 0.34 -16.64
CA ALA A 248 -28.38 0.91 -15.70
C ALA A 248 -28.33 2.45 -15.60
N LEU A 249 -27.30 3.07 -16.18
CA LEU A 249 -27.15 4.53 -16.29
C LEU A 249 -27.30 5.02 -17.74
N GLY A 250 -27.70 4.14 -18.67
CA GLY A 250 -27.71 4.45 -20.10
C GLY A 250 -26.30 4.65 -20.66
N ARG A 251 -26.15 5.60 -21.57
CA ARG A 251 -24.84 5.97 -22.16
C ARG A 251 -24.03 6.78 -21.16
N ILE A 252 -22.82 6.34 -20.84
CA ILE A 252 -21.92 7.09 -19.94
C ILE A 252 -21.40 8.34 -20.67
N HIS A 253 -21.56 9.50 -20.04
CA HIS A 253 -21.11 10.79 -20.56
C HIS A 253 -19.89 11.32 -19.81
N ARG A 254 -19.85 11.11 -18.49
CA ARG A 254 -18.82 11.70 -17.64
C ARG A 254 -18.46 10.81 -16.46
N ILE A 255 -17.17 10.72 -16.15
CA ILE A 255 -16.67 10.14 -14.90
C ILE A 255 -15.77 11.16 -14.19
N VAL A 256 -15.93 11.31 -12.88
CA VAL A 256 -15.06 12.15 -12.05
C VAL A 256 -14.52 11.31 -10.90
N SER A 257 -13.20 11.25 -10.75
CA SER A 257 -12.53 10.63 -9.60
C SER A 257 -11.74 11.66 -8.80
N VAL A 258 -11.85 11.58 -7.48
CA VAL A 258 -11.00 12.32 -6.53
C VAL A 258 -10.28 11.29 -5.68
N ASN A 259 -8.96 11.32 -5.71
CA ASN A 259 -8.08 10.43 -4.97
C ASN A 259 -7.03 11.27 -4.22
N ARG A 260 -7.31 11.54 -2.95
CA ARG A 260 -6.39 12.25 -2.06
C ARG A 260 -5.94 11.31 -0.96
N THR A 261 -4.65 11.02 -0.93
CA THR A 261 -4.08 10.03 -0.03
C THR A 261 -3.68 10.68 1.30
N TYR A 262 -4.03 10.02 2.40
CA TYR A 262 -3.58 10.36 3.74
C TYR A 262 -3.22 9.08 4.53
N PRO A 263 -2.10 9.07 5.27
CA PRO A 263 -1.04 10.08 5.29
C PRO A 263 -0.30 10.16 3.95
N SER A 264 0.48 11.24 3.74
CA SER A 264 1.39 11.33 2.60
C SER A 264 2.40 10.17 2.64
N LEU A 265 2.79 9.69 1.47
CA LEU A 265 3.81 8.64 1.36
C LEU A 265 5.19 9.19 1.75
N SER A 266 6.09 8.29 2.16
CA SER A 266 7.45 8.71 2.50
C SER A 266 8.25 9.05 1.25
N LEU A 267 9.15 10.04 1.34
CA LEU A 267 9.99 10.44 0.19
C LEU A 267 10.88 9.30 -0.33
N SER A 268 11.38 8.46 0.57
CA SER A 268 12.17 7.27 0.22
C SER A 268 11.35 6.26 -0.58
N TYR A 269 10.04 6.23 -0.36
CA TYR A 269 9.11 5.38 -1.10
C TYR A 269 8.80 5.96 -2.47
N ILE A 270 8.40 7.24 -2.52
CA ILE A 270 8.04 7.92 -3.77
C ILE A 270 9.20 7.86 -4.78
N LYS A 271 10.44 8.12 -4.33
CA LYS A 271 11.64 8.03 -5.16
C LYS A 271 11.78 6.69 -5.91
N LYS A 272 11.26 5.61 -5.33
CA LYS A 272 11.43 4.24 -5.84
C LYS A 272 10.22 3.70 -6.60
N THR A 273 9.06 4.37 -6.56
CA THR A 273 7.79 3.87 -7.14
C THR A 273 7.50 4.38 -8.56
N GLY A 274 8.40 5.19 -9.13
CA GLY A 274 8.19 5.82 -10.44
C GLY A 274 7.45 7.16 -10.37
N GLY A 275 6.94 7.53 -9.20
CA GLY A 275 6.28 8.81 -8.96
C GLY A 275 4.76 8.75 -8.99
N ILE A 276 4.09 9.90 -8.88
CA ILE A 276 2.63 9.95 -8.66
C ILE A 276 1.80 9.28 -9.77
N PHE A 277 2.30 9.26 -11.00
CA PHE A 277 1.59 8.64 -12.12
C PHE A 277 1.49 7.11 -12.00
N TYR A 278 2.51 6.48 -11.41
CA TYR A 278 2.63 5.01 -11.32
C TYR A 278 2.28 4.44 -9.95
N ASP A 279 2.21 5.26 -8.90
CA ASP A 279 1.75 4.82 -7.57
C ASP A 279 0.34 5.34 -7.22
N GLY A 280 -0.04 6.52 -7.72
CA GLY A 280 -1.33 7.14 -7.44
C GLY A 280 -2.31 7.03 -8.61
N VAL A 281 -1.99 7.72 -9.71
CA VAL A 281 -2.89 7.93 -10.85
C VAL A 281 -3.25 6.62 -11.56
N VAL A 282 -2.30 5.69 -11.66
CA VAL A 282 -2.48 4.39 -12.35
C VAL A 282 -3.71 3.62 -11.87
N HIS A 283 -4.04 3.66 -10.58
CA HIS A 283 -5.18 2.96 -10.02
C HIS A 283 -6.52 3.56 -10.49
N ASP A 284 -6.57 4.88 -10.65
CA ASP A 284 -7.75 5.56 -11.17
C ASP A 284 -7.89 5.37 -12.68
N LEU A 285 -6.78 5.41 -13.42
CA LEU A 285 -6.75 5.09 -14.86
C LEU A 285 -7.28 3.69 -15.13
N ASP A 286 -6.76 2.70 -14.41
CA ASP A 286 -7.23 1.32 -14.49
C ASP A 286 -8.73 1.20 -14.19
N THR A 287 -9.18 1.84 -13.12
CA THR A 287 -10.58 1.81 -12.69
C THR A 287 -11.51 2.39 -13.76
N VAL A 288 -11.18 3.53 -14.36
CA VAL A 288 -12.07 4.17 -15.34
C VAL A 288 -12.09 3.42 -16.67
N CYS A 289 -10.94 2.90 -17.13
CA CYS A 289 -10.88 2.01 -18.29
C CYS A 289 -11.74 0.77 -18.08
N TRP A 290 -11.64 0.15 -16.89
CA TRP A 290 -12.44 -1.02 -16.53
C TRP A 290 -13.94 -0.73 -16.47
N LEU A 291 -14.34 0.40 -15.87
CA LEU A 291 -15.76 0.81 -15.80
C LEU A 291 -16.37 1.01 -17.18
N LEU A 292 -15.66 1.72 -18.06
CA LEU A 292 -16.10 1.96 -19.43
C LEU A 292 -16.04 0.69 -20.29
N GLY A 293 -15.13 -0.23 -19.96
CA GLY A 293 -14.78 -1.38 -20.79
C GLY A 293 -14.07 -0.94 -22.07
N GLU A 294 -13.25 0.10 -21.95
CA GLU A 294 -12.39 0.66 -23.00
C GLU A 294 -10.96 0.61 -22.49
N ASN A 295 -10.04 0.03 -23.27
CA ASN A 295 -8.66 -0.17 -22.82
C ASN A 295 -7.88 1.15 -22.61
N ALA A 296 -8.18 2.17 -23.42
CA ALA A 296 -7.50 3.46 -23.38
C ALA A 296 -8.44 4.59 -23.86
N PRO A 297 -8.18 5.85 -23.44
CA PRO A 297 -8.81 7.02 -24.03
C PRO A 297 -8.23 7.32 -25.42
N ASP A 298 -8.98 8.06 -26.25
CA ASP A 298 -8.48 8.63 -27.51
C ASP A 298 -7.46 9.74 -27.24
N THR A 299 -7.69 10.55 -26.21
CA THR A 299 -6.85 11.71 -25.89
C THR A 299 -6.75 11.88 -24.39
N ILE A 300 -5.55 12.23 -23.92
CA ILE A 300 -5.25 12.48 -22.51
C ILE A 300 -4.48 13.80 -22.34
N PHE A 301 -4.85 14.58 -21.33
CA PHE A 301 -4.17 15.82 -20.95
C PHE A 301 -3.98 15.87 -19.44
N SER A 302 -2.75 16.16 -19.00
CA SER A 302 -2.38 16.20 -17.58
C SER A 302 -1.80 17.55 -17.19
N LEU A 303 -2.22 18.05 -16.02
CA LEU A 303 -1.60 19.16 -15.30
C LEU A 303 -1.10 18.64 -13.96
N GLY A 304 0.03 19.14 -13.49
CA GLY A 304 0.60 18.70 -12.22
C GLY A 304 1.59 19.67 -11.65
N HIS A 305 1.72 19.66 -10.32
CA HIS A 305 2.66 20.50 -9.59
C HIS A 305 3.20 19.76 -8.36
N ALA A 306 4.40 20.16 -7.92
CA ALA A 306 4.98 19.73 -6.66
C ALA A 306 4.95 20.90 -5.67
N PHE A 307 4.02 20.86 -4.71
CA PHE A 307 3.96 21.84 -3.62
C PHE A 307 4.98 21.53 -2.50
N CYS A 308 5.45 20.28 -2.41
CA CYS A 308 6.52 19.86 -1.51
C CYS A 308 7.87 20.00 -2.22
N GLN A 309 8.81 20.72 -1.60
CA GLN A 309 10.15 20.95 -2.18
C GLN A 309 10.92 19.64 -2.40
N GLU A 310 10.74 18.67 -1.51
CA GLU A 310 11.38 17.37 -1.61
C GLU A 310 10.83 16.53 -2.77
N ILE A 311 9.55 16.69 -3.11
CA ILE A 311 8.94 16.07 -4.32
C ILE A 311 9.43 16.79 -5.58
N ALA A 312 9.48 18.13 -5.54
CA ALA A 312 10.03 18.92 -6.65
C ALA A 312 11.49 18.53 -6.95
N ALA A 313 12.30 18.25 -5.93
CA ALA A 313 13.67 17.77 -6.07
C ALA A 313 13.77 16.40 -6.75
N LEU A 314 12.72 15.58 -6.69
CA LEU A 314 12.60 14.31 -7.43
C LEU A 314 12.13 14.50 -8.89
N LYS A 315 11.86 15.74 -9.32
CA LYS A 315 11.24 16.06 -10.62
C LYS A 315 9.91 15.32 -10.83
N ASP A 316 9.15 15.16 -9.74
CA ASP A 316 7.84 14.53 -9.71
C ASP A 316 6.77 15.58 -9.34
N ALA A 317 5.50 15.20 -9.32
CA ALA A 317 4.38 15.99 -8.84
C ALA A 317 3.73 15.33 -7.60
N ASP A 318 3.13 16.14 -6.74
CA ASP A 318 2.35 15.64 -5.59
C ASP A 318 0.86 15.98 -5.69
N THR A 319 0.48 16.75 -6.71
CA THR A 319 -0.90 17.06 -7.08
C THR A 319 -1.02 17.07 -8.59
N VAL A 320 -1.90 16.26 -9.14
CA VAL A 320 -2.11 16.05 -10.58
C VAL A 320 -3.60 16.06 -10.89
N SER A 321 -3.96 16.71 -12.00
CA SER A 321 -5.26 16.54 -12.63
C SER A 321 -5.10 15.98 -14.03
N VAL A 322 -5.91 14.97 -14.37
CA VAL A 322 -5.90 14.31 -15.68
C VAL A 322 -7.28 14.43 -16.29
N SER A 323 -7.35 14.87 -17.55
CA SER A 323 -8.57 14.89 -18.35
C SER A 323 -8.43 14.00 -19.57
N MET A 324 -9.44 13.17 -19.83
CA MET A 324 -9.41 12.18 -20.91
C MET A 324 -10.71 12.22 -21.71
N LYS A 325 -10.60 11.90 -23.00
CA LYS A 325 -11.74 11.63 -23.88
C LYS A 325 -11.63 10.22 -24.42
N PHE A 326 -12.68 9.42 -24.27
CA PHE A 326 -12.75 8.05 -24.76
C PHE A 326 -13.47 7.96 -26.12
N ALA A 327 -13.26 6.86 -26.83
CA ALA A 327 -13.89 6.60 -28.13
C ALA A 327 -15.42 6.57 -28.05
N SER A 328 -15.96 6.10 -26.92
CA SER A 328 -17.40 6.19 -26.61
C SER A 328 -17.96 7.63 -26.54
N GLY A 329 -17.07 8.63 -26.49
CA GLY A 329 -17.38 10.04 -26.24
C GLY A 329 -17.43 10.41 -24.77
N ALA A 330 -17.20 9.48 -23.84
CA ALA A 330 -17.14 9.78 -22.42
C ALA A 330 -15.95 10.71 -22.11
N ILE A 331 -16.18 11.69 -21.23
CA ILE A 331 -15.14 12.59 -20.72
C ILE A 331 -14.85 12.22 -19.26
N VAL A 332 -13.58 12.00 -18.95
CA VAL A 332 -13.16 11.58 -17.60
C VAL A 332 -12.23 12.63 -17.01
N THR A 333 -12.41 12.95 -15.73
CA THR A 333 -11.52 13.83 -14.97
C THR A 333 -11.06 13.14 -13.70
N LEU A 334 -9.75 13.12 -13.49
CA LEU A 334 -9.11 12.62 -12.27
C LEU A 334 -8.47 13.80 -11.53
N ASP A 335 -8.63 13.85 -10.21
CA ASP A 335 -7.91 14.74 -9.28
C ASP A 335 -7.18 13.86 -8.27
N VAL A 336 -5.86 13.82 -8.37
CA VAL A 336 -5.00 12.96 -7.54
C VAL A 336 -4.02 13.81 -6.74
N SER A 337 -3.98 13.64 -5.42
CA SER A 337 -3.09 14.42 -4.55
C SER A 337 -2.55 13.61 -3.38
N GLN A 338 -1.27 13.83 -3.06
CA GLN A 338 -0.62 13.30 -1.86
C GLN A 338 -0.57 14.33 -0.71
N HIS A 339 -1.19 15.50 -0.90
CA HIS A 339 -1.17 16.64 0.05
C HIS A 339 -2.35 16.70 1.03
N CYS A 340 -3.12 15.62 1.19
CA CYS A 340 -4.22 15.70 2.13
C CYS A 340 -3.68 15.74 3.57
N THR A 341 -4.13 16.70 4.39
CA THR A 341 -3.53 16.97 5.71
C THR A 341 -4.23 16.29 6.87
N ARG A 342 -5.44 15.74 6.67
CA ARG A 342 -6.30 15.27 7.78
C ARG A 342 -6.98 13.92 7.56
N SER A 343 -7.38 13.59 6.34
CA SER A 343 -8.10 12.35 6.03
C SER A 343 -8.00 12.05 4.55
N SER A 344 -8.06 10.77 4.17
CA SER A 344 -8.11 10.42 2.75
C SER A 344 -9.46 10.82 2.15
N ASP A 345 -9.46 11.28 0.90
CA ASP A 345 -10.66 11.61 0.12
C ASP A 345 -10.67 10.73 -1.13
N GLN A 346 -11.58 9.76 -1.19
CA GLN A 346 -11.71 8.76 -2.24
C GLN A 346 -13.15 8.79 -2.76
N ARG A 347 -13.40 9.60 -3.79
CA ARG A 347 -14.72 9.77 -4.41
C ARG A 347 -14.69 9.38 -5.87
N LEU A 348 -15.77 8.80 -6.34
CA LEU A 348 -15.94 8.42 -7.74
C LEU A 348 -17.39 8.64 -8.14
N GLU A 349 -17.60 9.34 -9.23
CA GLU A 349 -18.93 9.68 -9.72
C GLU A 349 -19.04 9.33 -11.20
N VAL A 350 -20.09 8.59 -11.55
CA VAL A 350 -20.37 8.13 -12.91
C VAL A 350 -21.72 8.68 -13.36
N HIS A 351 -21.71 9.47 -14.43
CA HIS A 351 -22.89 10.08 -15.04
C HIS A 351 -23.18 9.41 -16.38
N GLY A 352 -24.41 8.95 -16.55
CA GLY A 352 -24.93 8.57 -17.84
C GLY A 352 -26.26 9.25 -18.18
N SER A 353 -26.77 8.96 -19.37
CA SER A 353 -28.01 9.53 -19.90
C SER A 353 -29.25 9.25 -19.05
N GLU A 354 -29.23 8.19 -18.23
CA GLU A 354 -30.39 7.73 -17.45
C GLU A 354 -30.18 7.83 -15.93
N GLY A 355 -29.04 8.35 -15.49
CA GLY A 355 -28.80 8.59 -14.07
C GLY A 355 -27.34 8.74 -13.69
N THR A 356 -27.11 8.97 -12.40
CA THR A 356 -25.79 9.16 -11.80
C THR A 356 -25.63 8.26 -10.58
N LEU A 357 -24.46 7.63 -10.45
CA LEU A 357 -24.06 6.94 -9.22
C LEU A 357 -22.80 7.57 -8.66
N ARG A 358 -22.74 7.62 -7.33
CA ARG A 358 -21.64 8.21 -6.56
C ARG A 358 -21.15 7.24 -5.51
N MET A 359 -19.83 7.11 -5.44
CA MET A 359 -19.10 6.56 -4.31
C MET A 359 -18.55 7.75 -3.52
N ASP A 360 -19.06 7.95 -2.31
CA ASP A 360 -18.60 8.99 -1.39
C ASP A 360 -17.76 8.42 -0.25
N ASN A 361 -16.99 9.29 0.41
CA ASN A 361 -16.30 8.91 1.65
C ASN A 361 -17.33 8.53 2.72
N ARG A 362 -17.05 7.44 3.44
CA ARG A 362 -17.79 7.11 4.67
C ARG A 362 -17.59 8.31 5.61
N ASN A 363 -18.66 9.03 5.96
CA ASN A 363 -18.67 10.29 6.73
C ASN A 363 -18.02 11.51 6.03
N ALA A 364 -18.46 11.85 4.82
CA ALA A 364 -17.95 12.99 4.05
C ALA A 364 -18.13 14.39 4.69
N LEU A 365 -19.00 14.56 5.69
CA LEU A 365 -19.22 15.85 6.37
C LEU A 365 -19.48 15.64 7.86
N GLY A 366 -18.66 16.27 8.71
CA GLY A 366 -19.03 16.55 10.10
C GLY A 366 -20.08 17.65 10.21
N ILE A 367 -21.07 17.70 9.30
CA ILE A 367 -22.21 18.61 9.36
C ILE A 367 -23.44 17.87 8.83
N THR A 368 -24.35 17.54 9.73
CA THR A 368 -25.78 17.31 9.42
C THR A 368 -26.56 18.49 9.99
N GLU A 369 -27.85 18.57 9.67
CA GLU A 369 -28.85 19.66 9.80
C GLU A 369 -28.89 20.50 11.11
N GLN A 370 -28.02 20.26 12.10
CA GLN A 370 -27.88 21.05 13.33
C GLN A 370 -26.42 21.26 13.77
N GLY A 371 -25.50 21.55 12.85
CA GLY A 371 -24.25 22.27 13.15
C GLY A 371 -23.29 21.63 14.16
N THR A 372 -23.43 20.35 14.49
CA THR A 372 -22.57 19.70 15.48
C THR A 372 -21.42 18.95 14.77
N PRO A 373 -20.15 19.35 14.97
CA PRO A 373 -19.01 18.63 14.40
C PRO A 373 -18.87 17.27 15.07
N ARG A 374 -19.11 16.18 14.33
CA ARG A 374 -18.55 14.88 14.70
C ARG A 374 -17.05 14.89 14.42
N PRO A 375 -16.21 14.22 15.24
CA PRO A 375 -14.81 14.07 14.92
C PRO A 375 -14.68 13.45 13.53
N VAL A 376 -13.88 14.07 12.66
CA VAL A 376 -13.44 13.48 11.40
C VAL A 376 -12.80 12.16 11.79
N CYS A 377 -13.48 11.05 11.51
CA CYS A 377 -12.84 9.76 11.66
C CYS A 377 -11.66 9.81 10.69
N SER A 378 -10.43 9.75 11.20
CA SER A 378 -9.24 9.84 10.36
C SER A 378 -9.22 8.61 9.46
N HIS A 379 -9.84 8.72 8.29
CA HIS A 379 -9.90 7.65 7.31
C HIS A 379 -8.53 7.59 6.64
N LEU A 380 -7.67 6.71 7.14
CA LEU A 380 -6.42 6.39 6.47
C LEU A 380 -6.76 5.65 5.17
N HIS A 381 -5.94 5.85 4.13
CA HIS A 381 -6.11 5.14 2.86
C HIS A 381 -6.22 3.61 3.06
N ARG A 382 -5.40 3.05 3.96
CA ARG A 382 -5.43 1.62 4.32
C ARG A 382 -6.78 1.15 4.88
N ASP A 383 -7.50 2.00 5.62
CA ASP A 383 -8.76 1.63 6.25
C ASP A 383 -9.90 1.66 5.22
N ARG A 384 -9.84 2.62 4.28
CA ARG A 384 -10.80 2.70 3.16
C ARG A 384 -10.77 1.45 2.29
N TYR A 385 -9.59 0.90 2.03
CA TYR A 385 -9.40 -0.22 1.09
C TYR A 385 -9.16 -1.57 1.78
N LYS A 386 -9.42 -1.71 3.09
CA LYS A 386 -9.27 -2.99 3.82
C LYS A 386 -10.02 -4.13 3.12
N ASP A 387 -11.29 -3.90 2.77
CA ASP A 387 -12.13 -4.90 2.11
C ASP A 387 -11.57 -5.30 0.73
N ALA A 388 -11.08 -4.32 -0.03
CA ALA A 388 -10.49 -4.54 -1.35
C ALA A 388 -9.24 -5.43 -1.29
N TYR A 389 -8.32 -5.17 -0.35
CA TYR A 389 -7.12 -6.00 -0.16
C TYR A 389 -7.44 -7.41 0.33
N ARG A 390 -8.44 -7.57 1.22
CA ARG A 390 -8.91 -8.89 1.65
C ARG A 390 -9.45 -9.69 0.47
N ASP A 391 -10.30 -9.07 -0.35
CA ASP A 391 -10.96 -9.77 -1.45
C ASP A 391 -9.96 -10.06 -2.59
N LEU A 392 -8.96 -9.20 -2.80
CA LEU A 392 -7.80 -9.45 -3.66
C LEU A 392 -6.95 -10.63 -3.18
N LEU A 393 -6.61 -10.70 -1.88
CA LEU A 393 -5.87 -11.84 -1.32
C LEU A 393 -6.66 -13.14 -1.50
N LYS A 394 -7.97 -13.13 -1.21
CA LYS A 394 -8.84 -14.30 -1.40
C LYS A 394 -8.88 -14.74 -2.85
N HIS A 395 -8.93 -13.80 -3.79
CA HIS A 395 -8.84 -14.11 -5.20
C HIS A 395 -7.52 -14.80 -5.53
N PHE A 396 -6.38 -14.26 -5.09
CA PHE A 396 -5.08 -14.92 -5.26
C PHE A 396 -5.07 -16.36 -4.72
N LEU A 397 -5.57 -16.59 -3.50
CA LEU A 397 -5.67 -17.93 -2.93
C LEU A 397 -6.56 -18.89 -3.74
N LYS A 398 -7.61 -18.39 -4.41
CA LYS A 398 -8.43 -19.20 -5.32
C LYS A 398 -7.71 -19.50 -6.61
N THR A 399 -6.93 -18.56 -7.16
CA THR A 399 -6.10 -18.81 -8.35
C THR A 399 -5.05 -19.88 -8.10
N LEU A 400 -4.41 -19.87 -6.92
CA LEU A 400 -3.47 -20.93 -6.51
C LEU A 400 -4.13 -22.31 -6.41
N LYS A 401 -5.44 -22.37 -6.13
CA LYS A 401 -6.22 -23.61 -6.09
C LYS A 401 -6.78 -24.02 -7.46
N GLY A 402 -6.49 -23.28 -8.53
CA GLY A 402 -7.05 -23.49 -9.87
C GLY A 402 -8.57 -23.28 -9.93
N LYS A 403 -9.16 -22.52 -9.00
CA LYS A 403 -10.61 -22.30 -8.93
C LYS A 403 -11.08 -21.10 -9.75
N GLU A 404 -10.18 -20.16 -10.01
CA GLU A 404 -10.42 -18.93 -10.76
C GLU A 404 -9.13 -18.57 -11.53
N GLU A 405 -9.27 -17.92 -12.68
CA GLU A 405 -8.15 -17.32 -13.41
C GLU A 405 -7.83 -15.92 -12.84
N PRO A 406 -6.59 -15.41 -12.96
CA PRO A 406 -6.26 -14.05 -12.58
C PRO A 406 -7.22 -13.02 -13.22
N PHE A 407 -7.84 -12.19 -12.39
CA PHE A 407 -8.88 -11.25 -12.83
C PHE A 407 -8.36 -10.13 -13.74
N ILE A 408 -7.11 -9.73 -13.56
CA ILE A 408 -6.43 -8.72 -14.38
C ILE A 408 -5.60 -9.45 -15.42
N THR A 409 -5.93 -9.25 -16.70
CA THR A 409 -5.23 -9.89 -17.82
C THR A 409 -3.95 -9.14 -18.19
N LYS A 410 -3.06 -9.81 -18.92
CA LYS A 410 -1.88 -9.21 -19.56
C LYS A 410 -2.25 -7.92 -20.31
N GLU A 411 -3.26 -7.99 -21.17
CA GLU A 411 -3.71 -6.86 -21.97
C GLU A 411 -4.19 -5.68 -21.10
N ASN A 412 -5.01 -5.95 -20.08
CA ASN A 412 -5.48 -4.90 -19.17
C ASN A 412 -4.30 -4.19 -18.48
N PHE A 413 -3.33 -4.96 -18.00
CA PHE A 413 -2.18 -4.41 -17.30
C PHE A 413 -1.29 -3.56 -18.22
N LEU A 414 -0.97 -4.05 -19.41
CA LEU A 414 -0.11 -3.33 -20.37
C LEU A 414 -0.76 -2.03 -20.83
N TRP A 415 -2.07 -2.02 -21.08
CA TRP A 415 -2.79 -0.79 -21.40
C TRP A 415 -2.80 0.20 -20.24
N THR A 416 -3.04 -0.26 -19.01
CA THR A 416 -3.01 0.59 -17.82
C THR A 416 -1.66 1.31 -17.67
N ILE A 417 -0.53 0.61 -17.87
CA ILE A 417 0.79 1.24 -17.82
C ILE A 417 0.97 2.21 -19.00
N GLN A 418 0.55 1.83 -20.21
CA GLN A 418 0.65 2.71 -21.38
C GLN A 418 -0.13 4.02 -21.20
N VAL A 419 -1.33 3.97 -20.65
CA VAL A 419 -2.13 5.17 -20.36
C VAL A 419 -1.47 6.01 -19.24
N ALA A 420 -0.85 5.38 -18.24
CA ALA A 420 -0.09 6.10 -17.22
C ALA A 420 1.13 6.82 -17.81
N ALA A 421 1.83 6.18 -18.74
CA ALA A 421 2.95 6.77 -19.48
C ALA A 421 2.51 7.99 -20.30
N ALA A 422 1.40 7.88 -21.03
CA ALA A 422 0.82 8.98 -21.80
C ALA A 422 0.36 10.14 -20.89
N ALA A 423 -0.16 9.83 -19.70
CA ALA A 423 -0.52 10.84 -18.70
C ALA A 423 0.71 11.60 -18.20
N GLU A 424 1.81 10.90 -17.92
CA GLU A 424 3.09 11.51 -17.51
C GLU A 424 3.70 12.34 -18.66
N GLN A 425 3.73 11.79 -19.87
CA GLN A 425 4.22 12.47 -21.07
C GLN A 425 3.46 13.78 -21.33
N SER A 426 2.13 13.76 -21.20
CA SER A 426 1.30 14.96 -21.34
C SER A 426 1.70 16.04 -20.33
N TRP A 427 1.90 15.66 -19.06
CA TRP A 427 2.32 16.59 -18.01
C TRP A 427 3.70 17.18 -18.29
N ARG A 428 4.67 16.34 -18.68
CA ARG A 428 6.04 16.78 -19.00
C ARG A 428 6.07 17.72 -20.21
N ASN A 429 5.29 17.43 -21.24
CA ASN A 429 5.27 18.19 -22.49
C ASN A 429 4.32 19.40 -22.46
N GLY A 430 3.45 19.51 -21.45
CA GLY A 430 2.44 20.55 -21.35
C GLY A 430 1.40 20.53 -22.49
N SER A 431 1.19 19.37 -23.11
CA SER A 431 0.31 19.20 -24.28
C SER A 431 -0.46 17.88 -24.22
N ALA A 432 -1.58 17.79 -24.93
CA ALA A 432 -2.39 16.58 -24.97
C ALA A 432 -1.71 15.49 -25.82
N VAL A 433 -1.84 14.23 -25.41
CA VAL A 433 -1.34 13.04 -26.12
C VAL A 433 -2.53 12.33 -26.78
N ASP A 434 -2.38 11.94 -28.06
CA ASP A 434 -3.39 11.21 -28.85
C ASP A 434 -2.99 9.74 -28.97
N LEU A 435 -3.78 8.86 -28.37
CA LEU A 435 -3.52 7.43 -28.29
C LEU A 435 -4.14 6.64 -29.45
N ARG A 436 -4.85 7.29 -30.39
CA ARG A 436 -5.48 6.61 -31.54
C ARG A 436 -4.48 6.24 -32.65
N ASN A 437 -3.43 7.05 -32.80
CA ASN A 437 -2.47 6.95 -33.91
C ASN A 437 -1.14 6.29 -33.53
N GLU A 438 -1.02 5.90 -32.27
CA GLU A 438 0.22 5.39 -31.70
C GLU A 438 0.29 3.87 -31.84
N ALA A 439 0.71 3.42 -33.02
CA ALA A 439 1.58 2.25 -33.12
C ALA A 439 2.95 2.65 -32.52
N LEU A 440 3.01 2.83 -31.20
CA LEU A 440 4.25 3.28 -30.54
C LEU A 440 5.17 2.09 -30.26
N ASP A 441 6.37 2.17 -30.83
CA ASP A 441 7.53 1.38 -30.47
C ASP A 441 7.72 1.38 -28.94
N GLY A 442 7.40 0.23 -28.34
CA GLY A 442 7.36 0.03 -26.90
C GLY A 442 8.68 -0.40 -26.31
N THR A 443 9.66 0.50 -26.22
CA THR A 443 10.95 0.17 -25.60
C THR A 443 11.27 0.92 -24.32
N VAL A 444 10.63 2.06 -24.01
CA VAL A 444 10.86 2.74 -22.72
C VAL A 444 9.62 3.53 -22.31
N ILE A 445 8.96 3.10 -21.23
CA ILE A 445 7.74 3.72 -20.68
C ILE A 445 8.04 4.89 -19.72
N LYS A 446 9.25 4.97 -19.18
CA LYS A 446 9.72 6.10 -18.38
C LYS A 446 10.74 6.88 -19.18
N THR A 447 10.41 8.08 -19.67
CA THR A 447 11.42 8.96 -20.28
C THR A 447 12.55 9.20 -19.29
N GLU A 448 13.67 8.49 -19.46
CA GLU A 448 14.93 8.83 -18.79
C GLU A 448 15.32 10.24 -19.23
N VAL A 449 15.68 11.06 -18.25
CA VAL A 449 16.06 12.46 -18.49
C VAL A 449 17.52 12.48 -18.98
N PRO A 450 17.86 13.24 -20.04
CA PRO A 450 19.25 13.55 -20.39
C PRO A 450 19.99 14.39 -19.34
#